data_AF-A0A3P9B943-F1
#
_entry.id   AF-A0A3P9B943-F1
#
_cell.length_a   1.000
_cell.length_b   1.000
_cell.length_c   1.000
_cell.angle_alpha   90.00
_cell.angle_beta   90.00
_cell.angle_gamma   90.00
#
_symmetry.space_group_name_H-M   'P 1'
#
loop_
_entity.id
_entity.type
_entity.pdbx_description
1 polymer ?
#
loop_
_entity_poly.entity_id
_entity_poly.type
_entity_poly.pdbx_seq_one_letter_code
_entity_poly.pdbx_strand_id
1 'polypeptide(L)'
;MQSSVTVCLLLLVFPVNAHVVENFEMCMEYFYKGHVPEWTPNDHVHICQMFNNRYHFATLYDTTNRIPVYSAYVVEDGKSSDHRWMVEPQLVKQEFEEANMMTENSLIYKHRTLDPKDIGTRQATDDDYNKRPDGYSRGHLNPNSHHAGDASKATMTLTNIVPQKQSLNEKKWKDHEDTLKGWAKDNKENVYVLVGAIPSKGNWIKRDNQPGVNIPDYMWVAHCYYNKTSQSYESGGATAKNVENKIYKCTLSQLQAFLQQHNQVAAGQLFHNDCYVEQAAGASAAAENPCDI
;
A
#
# COMPACT_ATOMS: atom_id res chain seq x y z
N MET A 1 -15.73 65.96 3.26
CA MET A 1 -16.12 64.58 2.90
C MET A 1 -14.84 63.75 2.86
N GLN A 2 -14.51 63.07 3.95
CA GLN A 2 -13.39 62.13 4.00
C GLN A 2 -13.92 60.75 3.61
N SER A 3 -13.50 60.24 2.46
CA SER A 3 -13.84 58.90 2.00
C SER A 3 -12.88 57.90 2.64
N SER A 4 -13.35 57.15 3.64
CA SER A 4 -12.61 55.99 4.16
C SER A 4 -12.68 54.86 3.14
N VAL A 5 -11.52 54.42 2.65
CA VAL A 5 -11.38 53.21 1.85
C VAL A 5 -11.20 52.03 2.81
N THR A 6 -12.24 51.22 2.97
CA THR A 6 -12.16 49.97 3.72
C THR A 6 -11.49 48.91 2.83
N VAL A 7 -10.21 48.63 3.10
CA VAL A 7 -9.50 47.50 2.49
C VAL A 7 -9.97 46.22 3.17
N CYS A 8 -10.78 45.45 2.46
CA CYS A 8 -11.24 44.13 2.90
C CYS A 8 -10.12 43.12 2.63
N LEU A 9 -9.36 42.77 3.67
CA LEU A 9 -8.38 41.68 3.61
C LEU A 9 -9.18 40.36 3.52
N LEU A 10 -9.32 39.81 2.31
CA LEU A 10 -9.81 38.45 2.10
C LEU A 10 -8.74 37.49 2.63
N LEU A 11 -8.88 37.09 3.90
CA LEU A 11 -8.20 35.91 4.43
C LEU A 11 -8.72 34.71 3.63
N LEU A 12 -7.92 34.22 2.69
CA LEU A 12 -8.11 32.91 2.09
C LEU A 12 -7.91 31.87 3.20
N VAL A 13 -9.00 31.55 3.89
CA VAL A 13 -9.05 30.41 4.78
C VAL A 13 -9.11 29.20 3.88
N PHE A 14 -7.95 28.62 3.57
CA PHE A 14 -7.92 27.30 2.97
C PHE A 14 -8.53 26.35 4.00
N PRO A 15 -9.64 25.65 3.69
CA PRO A 15 -10.09 24.58 4.55
C PRO A 15 -8.95 23.56 4.62
N VAL A 16 -8.42 23.35 5.82
CA VAL A 16 -7.53 22.23 6.11
C VAL A 16 -8.43 21.00 6.05
N ASN A 17 -8.62 20.47 4.85
CA ASN A 17 -9.39 19.25 4.66
C ASN A 17 -8.60 18.09 5.27
N ALA A 18 -9.35 17.20 5.93
CA ALA A 18 -8.89 15.96 6.54
C ALA A 18 -7.84 15.23 5.67
N HIS A 19 -6.85 14.60 6.29
CA HIS A 19 -5.73 13.99 5.56
C HIS A 19 -6.05 12.60 4.94
N VAL A 20 -7.29 12.42 4.50
CA VAL A 20 -7.61 11.59 3.34
C VAL A 20 -7.51 12.53 2.14
N VAL A 21 -6.43 12.39 1.39
CA VAL A 21 -6.15 13.27 0.27
C VAL A 21 -7.08 12.92 -0.90
N GLU A 22 -7.49 13.91 -1.69
CA GLU A 22 -8.29 13.66 -2.89
C GLU A 22 -7.55 12.75 -3.87
N ASN A 23 -6.21 12.83 -3.87
CA ASN A 23 -5.28 12.08 -4.71
C ASN A 23 -3.89 11.96 -4.04
N PHE A 24 -2.88 11.35 -4.67
CA PHE A 24 -1.54 11.20 -4.08
C PHE A 24 -0.60 12.42 -4.18
N GLU A 25 -1.09 13.64 -4.42
CA GLU A 25 -0.26 14.85 -4.65
C GLU A 25 0.86 15.04 -3.62
N MET A 26 0.59 14.75 -2.34
CA MET A 26 1.56 14.94 -1.25
C MET A 26 2.65 13.86 -1.17
N CYS A 27 2.53 12.77 -1.94
CA CYS A 27 3.43 11.62 -1.88
C CYS A 27 3.75 11.04 -3.28
N MET A 28 3.69 11.88 -4.32
CA MET A 28 4.00 11.49 -5.70
C MET A 28 5.42 10.98 -5.91
N GLU A 29 6.36 11.31 -5.01
CA GLU A 29 7.76 10.86 -5.07
C GLU A 29 7.93 9.34 -4.99
N TYR A 30 6.95 8.64 -4.43
CA TYR A 30 6.95 7.17 -4.32
C TYR A 30 6.42 6.47 -5.58
N PHE A 31 5.90 7.24 -6.53
CA PHE A 31 5.50 6.76 -7.85
C PHE A 31 6.59 7.10 -8.85
N TYR A 32 7.03 6.11 -9.63
CA TYR A 32 8.06 6.33 -10.64
C TYR A 32 7.59 7.39 -11.65
N LYS A 33 8.36 8.48 -11.78
CA LYS A 33 8.01 9.69 -12.58
C LYS A 33 6.63 10.30 -12.23
N GLY A 34 6.14 10.08 -11.02
CA GLY A 34 4.80 10.54 -10.61
C GLY A 34 3.66 9.83 -11.35
N HIS A 35 3.89 8.66 -11.94
CA HIS A 35 2.84 7.90 -12.61
C HIS A 35 2.03 7.09 -11.59
N VAL A 36 0.79 7.51 -11.32
CA VAL A 36 -0.16 6.78 -10.49
C VAL A 36 -0.98 5.83 -11.37
N PRO A 37 -1.03 4.52 -11.07
CA PRO A 37 -1.84 3.58 -11.84
C PRO A 37 -3.33 3.85 -11.65
N GLU A 38 -4.10 3.76 -12.73
CA GLU A 38 -5.56 3.87 -12.69
C GLU A 38 -6.18 2.59 -12.11
N TRP A 39 -7.01 2.75 -11.08
CA TRP A 39 -7.62 1.63 -10.37
C TRP A 39 -9.14 1.73 -10.36
N THR A 40 -9.83 0.60 -10.49
CA THR A 40 -11.30 0.53 -10.37
C THR A 40 -11.71 -0.52 -9.34
N PRO A 41 -12.76 -0.26 -8.54
CA PRO A 41 -13.56 0.96 -8.48
C PRO A 41 -12.79 2.18 -7.92
N ASN A 42 -13.32 3.39 -8.13
CA ASN A 42 -12.63 4.66 -7.78
C ASN A 42 -13.03 5.22 -6.40
N ASP A 43 -13.76 4.44 -5.59
CA ASP A 43 -14.23 4.82 -4.24
C ASP A 43 -13.22 4.45 -3.14
N HIS A 44 -12.05 3.95 -3.51
CA HIS A 44 -10.93 3.72 -2.61
C HIS A 44 -10.39 5.04 -2.04
N VAL A 45 -9.76 4.93 -0.87
CA VAL A 45 -9.16 6.06 -0.15
C VAL A 45 -7.69 6.18 -0.55
N HIS A 46 -7.26 7.37 -0.96
CA HIS A 46 -5.85 7.70 -1.15
C HIS A 46 -5.23 8.12 0.18
N ILE A 47 -4.16 7.46 0.59
CA ILE A 47 -3.44 7.73 1.84
C ILE A 47 -1.98 8.00 1.52
N CYS A 48 -1.52 9.23 1.78
CA CYS A 48 -0.11 9.53 1.91
C CYS A 48 0.30 9.27 3.37
N GLN A 49 1.09 8.23 3.58
CA GLN A 49 1.32 7.65 4.90
C GLN A 49 2.25 8.55 5.72
N MET A 50 1.67 9.31 6.65
CA MET A 50 2.40 10.31 7.41
C MET A 50 2.77 9.82 8.81
N PHE A 51 4.05 9.86 9.14
CA PHE A 51 4.56 9.54 10.47
C PHE A 51 5.65 10.54 10.87
N ASN A 52 5.59 11.06 12.10
CA ASN A 52 6.47 12.14 12.57
C ASN A 52 6.51 13.35 11.61
N ASN A 53 5.35 13.76 11.09
CA ASN A 53 5.17 14.89 10.18
C ASN A 53 5.94 14.79 8.85
N ARG A 54 6.19 13.56 8.39
CA ARG A 54 6.77 13.28 7.07
C ARG A 54 5.98 12.16 6.39
N TYR A 55 5.80 12.26 5.09
CA TYR A 55 5.30 11.15 4.29
C TYR A 55 6.41 10.12 4.08
N HIS A 56 6.05 8.85 4.06
CA HIS A 56 7.00 7.73 3.92
C HIS A 56 6.67 6.78 2.78
N PHE A 57 5.41 6.69 2.35
CA PHE A 57 4.94 5.92 1.20
C PHE A 57 3.48 6.28 0.89
N ALA A 58 2.94 5.73 -0.20
CA ALA A 58 1.55 5.89 -0.58
C ALA A 58 0.78 4.57 -0.47
N THR A 59 -0.50 4.64 -0.12
CA THR A 59 -1.41 3.48 -0.07
C THR A 59 -2.76 3.85 -0.68
N LEU A 60 -3.23 3.05 -1.64
CA LEU A 60 -4.63 3.04 -2.06
C LEU A 60 -5.36 2.01 -1.19
N TYR A 61 -6.38 2.43 -0.47
CA TYR A 61 -6.99 1.62 0.60
C TYR A 61 -8.47 1.35 0.38
N ASP A 62 -8.87 0.09 0.58
CA ASP A 62 -10.25 -0.35 0.49
C ASP A 62 -10.89 -0.38 1.88
N THR A 63 -11.77 0.59 2.15
CA THR A 63 -12.48 0.67 3.44
C THR A 63 -13.58 -0.36 3.62
N THR A 64 -14.02 -1.02 2.53
CA THR A 64 -15.00 -2.11 2.55
C THR A 64 -14.33 -3.43 2.94
N ASN A 65 -13.22 -3.76 2.29
CA ASN A 65 -12.43 -4.97 2.59
C ASN A 65 -11.46 -4.77 3.77
N ARG A 66 -11.22 -3.53 4.19
CA ARG A 66 -10.31 -3.11 5.27
C ARG A 66 -8.88 -3.64 5.07
N ILE A 67 -8.45 -3.66 3.83
CA ILE A 67 -7.08 -4.01 3.40
C ILE A 67 -6.59 -3.01 2.35
N PRO A 68 -5.27 -2.81 2.22
CA PRO A 68 -4.73 -2.05 1.10
C PRO A 68 -5.04 -2.75 -0.23
N VAL A 69 -5.42 -1.95 -1.21
CA VAL A 69 -5.48 -2.33 -2.62
C VAL A 69 -4.05 -2.47 -3.14
N TYR A 70 -3.26 -1.41 -2.96
CA TYR A 70 -1.83 -1.41 -3.17
C TYR A 70 -1.12 -0.36 -2.31
N SER A 71 0.19 -0.56 -2.12
CA SER A 71 1.13 0.46 -1.63
C SER A 71 2.18 0.75 -2.70
N ALA A 72 2.60 2.02 -2.79
CA ALA A 72 3.68 2.50 -3.66
C ALA A 72 4.82 3.06 -2.80
N TYR A 73 6.05 2.60 -3.03
CA TYR A 73 7.21 3.01 -2.26
C TYR A 73 8.52 2.82 -3.03
N VAL A 74 9.60 3.39 -2.50
CA VAL A 74 10.96 3.18 -2.99
C VAL A 74 11.73 2.34 -1.96
N VAL A 75 12.42 1.29 -2.43
CA VAL A 75 13.19 0.41 -1.55
C VAL A 75 14.44 1.13 -1.04
N GLU A 76 14.67 1.07 0.27
CA GLU A 76 15.89 1.55 0.93
C GLU A 76 16.75 0.39 1.48
N ASP A 77 18.03 0.63 1.76
CA ASP A 77 18.91 -0.33 2.47
C ASP A 77 18.74 -0.18 3.99
N GLY A 78 17.56 -0.55 4.47
CA GLY A 78 17.15 -0.33 5.85
C GLY A 78 17.35 -1.51 6.80
N LYS A 79 17.10 -1.29 8.09
CA LYS A 79 16.95 -2.36 9.10
C LYS A 79 15.69 -2.10 9.90
N SER A 80 14.88 -3.15 10.06
CA SER A 80 13.63 -3.11 10.83
C SER A 80 13.82 -2.47 12.20
N SER A 81 12.82 -1.69 12.61
CA SER A 81 12.77 -1.03 13.91
C SER A 81 11.50 -1.41 14.69
N ASP A 82 11.14 -0.59 15.70
CA ASP A 82 10.05 -0.76 16.68
C ASP A 82 8.72 -1.33 16.12
N HIS A 83 7.99 -2.11 16.92
CA HIS A 83 6.85 -2.94 16.51
C HIS A 83 5.50 -2.43 17.05
N ARG A 84 5.24 -1.11 16.96
CA ARG A 84 3.95 -0.55 17.40
C ARG A 84 2.98 -0.42 16.23
N TRP A 85 1.87 -1.16 16.30
CA TRP A 85 0.80 -1.08 15.31
C TRP A 85 0.03 0.23 15.42
N MET A 86 -0.23 0.83 14.27
CA MET A 86 -0.87 2.13 14.15
C MET A 86 -2.10 2.07 13.25
N VAL A 87 -2.98 3.04 13.42
CA VAL A 87 -4.19 3.27 12.62
C VAL A 87 -4.14 4.69 12.06
N GLU A 88 -4.98 4.93 11.06
CA GLU A 88 -5.17 6.23 10.41
C GLU A 88 -6.34 6.97 11.08
N PRO A 89 -6.11 8.03 11.88
CA PRO A 89 -7.18 8.80 12.52
C PRO A 89 -8.26 9.29 11.53
N GLN A 90 -7.83 9.76 10.36
CA GLN A 90 -8.65 10.28 9.28
C GLN A 90 -9.62 9.25 8.68
N LEU A 91 -9.37 7.95 8.87
CA LEU A 91 -10.32 6.89 8.47
C LEU A 91 -11.40 6.63 9.53
N VAL A 92 -11.16 7.02 10.78
CA VAL A 92 -12.13 6.87 11.87
C VAL A 92 -13.20 7.94 11.76
N LYS A 93 -12.76 9.20 11.69
CA LYS A 93 -13.63 10.38 11.59
C LYS A 93 -12.97 11.41 10.68
N GLN A 94 -13.71 11.89 9.68
CA GLN A 94 -13.17 12.84 8.72
C GLN A 94 -12.89 14.20 9.39
N GLU A 95 -13.58 14.54 10.47
CA GLU A 95 -13.33 15.74 11.26
C GLU A 95 -12.02 15.71 12.08
N PHE A 96 -11.33 14.57 12.15
CA PHE A 96 -10.04 14.49 12.84
C PHE A 96 -8.96 15.22 12.04
N GLU A 97 -8.34 16.22 12.66
CA GLU A 97 -7.25 17.01 12.06
C GLU A 97 -5.90 16.25 12.07
N GLU A 98 -5.85 15.08 12.71
CA GLU A 98 -4.63 14.28 12.79
C GLU A 98 -4.29 13.58 11.47
N ALA A 99 -3.28 14.12 10.81
CA ALA A 99 -2.69 13.51 9.63
C ALA A 99 -1.67 12.39 9.94
N ASN A 100 -1.06 12.40 11.14
CA ASN A 100 -0.11 11.35 11.51
C ASN A 100 -0.85 10.07 11.93
N MET A 101 -0.40 8.95 11.39
CA MET A 101 -0.74 7.63 11.93
C MET A 101 -0.35 7.55 13.41
N MET A 102 -1.14 6.82 14.21
CA MET A 102 -0.88 6.65 15.64
C MET A 102 -1.47 5.36 16.18
N THR A 103 -1.05 4.97 17.38
CA THR A 103 -1.64 3.80 18.07
C THR A 103 -3.09 4.07 18.46
N GLU A 104 -3.92 3.03 18.50
CA GLU A 104 -5.32 3.13 18.93
C GLU A 104 -5.45 3.74 20.34
N ASN A 105 -4.55 3.38 21.26
CA ASN A 105 -4.51 3.96 22.60
C ASN A 105 -4.24 5.47 22.58
N SER A 106 -3.34 5.94 21.71
CA SER A 106 -3.06 7.38 21.54
C SER A 106 -4.29 8.10 20.98
N LEU A 107 -4.98 7.47 20.02
CA LEU A 107 -6.19 8.02 19.42
C LEU A 107 -7.32 8.16 20.44
N ILE A 108 -7.59 7.12 21.23
CA ILE A 108 -8.60 7.13 22.30
C ILE A 108 -8.26 8.15 23.38
N TYR A 109 -6.98 8.25 23.75
CA TYR A 109 -6.54 9.24 24.74
C TYR A 109 -6.78 10.68 24.26
N LYS A 110 -6.52 10.94 22.98
CA LYS A 110 -6.68 12.27 22.36
C LYS A 110 -8.16 12.63 22.16
N HIS A 111 -8.97 11.66 21.73
CA HIS A 111 -10.40 11.82 21.46
C HIS A 111 -11.23 11.05 22.49
N ARG A 112 -11.32 11.56 23.73
CA ARG A 112 -11.93 10.84 24.86
C ARG A 112 -13.41 10.49 24.71
N THR A 113 -14.11 11.11 23.75
CA THR A 113 -15.52 10.85 23.43
C THR A 113 -15.70 9.85 22.27
N LEU A 114 -14.60 9.40 21.65
CA LEU A 114 -14.60 8.37 20.62
C LEU A 114 -15.06 7.03 21.23
N ASP A 115 -16.03 6.37 20.60
CA ASP A 115 -16.29 4.96 20.87
C ASP A 115 -15.15 4.16 20.23
N PRO A 116 -14.37 3.35 20.98
CA PRO A 116 -13.30 2.53 20.41
C PRO A 116 -13.76 1.63 19.24
N LYS A 117 -15.05 1.26 19.18
CA LYS A 117 -15.61 0.48 18.06
C LYS A 117 -15.57 1.24 16.74
N ASP A 118 -15.66 2.57 16.77
CA ASP A 118 -15.66 3.39 15.56
C ASP A 118 -14.33 3.26 14.79
N ILE A 119 -13.21 2.99 15.49
CA ILE A 119 -11.86 2.85 14.90
C ILE A 119 -11.87 1.81 13.79
N GLY A 120 -12.52 0.66 14.03
CA GLY A 120 -12.53 -0.45 13.09
C GLY A 120 -13.54 -0.30 11.94
N THR A 121 -14.38 0.73 11.94
CA THR A 121 -15.50 0.83 10.97
C THR A 121 -15.01 0.80 9.52
N ARG A 122 -13.94 1.56 9.23
CA ARG A 122 -13.39 1.78 7.89
C ARG A 122 -11.96 1.28 7.71
N GLN A 123 -11.36 0.68 8.74
CA GLN A 123 -10.00 0.12 8.68
C GLN A 123 -9.85 -1.08 9.61
N ALA A 124 -8.75 -1.81 9.47
CA ALA A 124 -8.39 -2.87 10.41
C ALA A 124 -7.92 -2.31 11.76
N THR A 125 -8.15 -3.05 12.83
CA THR A 125 -7.64 -2.78 14.19
C THR A 125 -6.63 -3.85 14.60
N ASP A 126 -5.87 -3.58 15.65
CA ASP A 126 -4.92 -4.54 16.19
C ASP A 126 -5.64 -5.79 16.71
N ASP A 127 -6.84 -5.62 17.26
CA ASP A 127 -7.69 -6.71 17.74
C ASP A 127 -8.13 -7.66 16.62
N ASP A 128 -8.42 -7.16 15.41
CA ASP A 128 -8.72 -8.02 14.25
C ASP A 128 -7.56 -8.99 14.00
N TYR A 129 -6.34 -8.48 13.95
CA TYR A 129 -5.18 -9.30 13.70
C TYR A 129 -4.80 -10.16 14.91
N ASN A 130 -5.11 -9.76 16.14
CA ASN A 130 -4.96 -10.63 17.32
C ASN A 130 -5.92 -11.83 17.27
N LYS A 131 -7.09 -11.67 16.65
CA LYS A 131 -8.13 -12.70 16.47
C LYS A 131 -8.08 -13.40 15.10
N ARG A 132 -7.03 -13.18 14.32
CA ARG A 132 -6.85 -13.80 13.00
C ARG A 132 -6.85 -15.34 13.08
N PRO A 133 -7.30 -16.06 12.03
CA PRO A 133 -7.22 -17.52 11.99
C PRO A 133 -5.80 -18.07 12.10
N ASP A 134 -5.68 -19.29 12.61
CA ASP A 134 -4.40 -19.99 12.73
C ASP A 134 -3.66 -20.11 11.40
N GLY A 135 -2.35 -19.86 11.45
CA GLY A 135 -1.46 -19.91 10.29
C GLY A 135 -1.61 -18.71 9.34
N TYR A 136 -2.27 -17.63 9.76
CA TYR A 136 -2.13 -16.30 9.15
C TYR A 136 -1.28 -15.39 10.04
N SER A 137 -0.62 -14.43 9.42
CA SER A 137 0.20 -13.38 10.05
C SER A 137 -0.22 -11.99 9.58
N ARG A 138 0.30 -10.95 10.24
CA ARG A 138 0.27 -9.57 9.73
C ARG A 138 1.28 -9.46 8.60
N GLY A 139 0.83 -9.57 7.36
CA GLY A 139 1.67 -9.46 6.16
C GLY A 139 1.78 -8.01 5.73
N HIS A 140 3.00 -7.48 5.62
CA HIS A 140 3.22 -6.13 5.13
C HIS A 140 3.10 -6.12 3.61
N LEU A 141 2.51 -5.06 3.04
CA LEU A 141 2.71 -4.74 1.63
C LEU A 141 4.05 -4.04 1.43
N ASN A 142 4.24 -2.89 2.08
CA ASN A 142 5.54 -2.23 2.18
C ASN A 142 6.30 -2.79 3.41
N PRO A 143 7.32 -3.64 3.25
CA PRO A 143 7.95 -4.33 4.37
C PRO A 143 8.90 -3.42 5.14
N ASN A 144 8.86 -3.51 6.48
CA ASN A 144 9.72 -2.72 7.37
C ASN A 144 11.24 -2.89 7.12
N SER A 145 11.62 -3.99 6.47
CA SER A 145 13.00 -4.39 6.21
C SER A 145 13.61 -3.64 5.03
N HIS A 146 12.76 -3.01 4.19
CA HIS A 146 13.15 -2.10 3.11
C HIS A 146 13.42 -0.68 3.60
N HIS A 147 13.32 -0.41 4.91
CA HIS A 147 13.38 0.94 5.46
C HIS A 147 14.16 1.00 6.77
N ALA A 148 14.64 2.19 7.14
CA ALA A 148 15.25 2.44 8.45
C ALA A 148 14.55 3.58 9.20
N GLY A 149 14.81 3.68 10.51
CA GLY A 149 14.35 4.80 11.31
C GLY A 149 12.83 4.98 11.27
N ASP A 150 12.37 6.19 10.98
CA ASP A 150 10.95 6.52 10.97
C ASP A 150 10.20 5.94 9.77
N ALA A 151 10.84 5.77 8.61
CA ALA A 151 10.23 5.09 7.45
C ALA A 151 9.90 3.63 7.78
N SER A 152 10.80 2.94 8.50
CA SER A 152 10.55 1.58 8.98
C SER A 152 9.36 1.51 9.94
N LYS A 153 9.23 2.48 10.87
CA LYS A 153 8.09 2.55 11.79
C LYS A 153 6.78 2.87 11.05
N ALA A 154 6.83 3.73 10.04
CA ALA A 154 5.66 4.11 9.26
C ALA A 154 5.00 2.90 8.57
N THR A 155 5.77 1.86 8.23
CA THR A 155 5.22 0.63 7.64
C THR A 155 4.32 -0.18 8.59
N MET A 156 4.32 0.12 9.89
CA MET A 156 3.54 -0.57 10.93
C MET A 156 2.09 -0.06 11.05
N THR A 157 1.64 0.82 10.15
CA THR A 157 0.21 1.15 10.04
C THR A 157 -0.59 -0.03 9.48
N LEU A 158 -1.75 -0.33 10.07
CA LEU A 158 -2.59 -1.45 9.64
C LEU A 158 -3.20 -1.24 8.26
N THR A 159 -3.21 -0.01 7.74
CA THR A 159 -3.57 0.27 6.35
C THR A 159 -2.53 -0.25 5.34
N ASN A 160 -1.34 -0.66 5.80
CA ASN A 160 -0.30 -1.33 5.00
C ASN A 160 -0.29 -2.87 5.17
N ILE A 161 -1.23 -3.42 5.93
CA ILE A 161 -1.20 -4.83 6.35
C ILE A 161 -2.37 -5.62 5.75
N VAL A 162 -2.10 -6.87 5.38
CA VAL A 162 -3.11 -7.88 5.02
C VAL A 162 -2.97 -9.14 5.86
N PRO A 163 -4.04 -9.93 6.05
CA PRO A 163 -3.93 -11.28 6.57
C PRO A 163 -3.21 -12.17 5.55
N GLN A 164 -1.95 -12.50 5.81
CA GLN A 164 -1.12 -13.28 4.88
C GLN A 164 -0.84 -14.66 5.45
N LYS A 165 -0.89 -15.72 4.61
CA LYS A 165 -0.55 -17.07 5.05
C LYS A 165 0.89 -17.08 5.58
N GLN A 166 1.06 -17.51 6.83
CA GLN A 166 2.34 -17.42 7.53
C GLN A 166 3.47 -18.12 6.76
N SER A 167 3.19 -19.30 6.18
CA SER A 167 4.17 -20.04 5.39
C SER A 167 4.61 -19.34 4.11
N LEU A 168 3.79 -18.44 3.56
CA LEU A 168 4.13 -17.61 2.41
C LEU A 168 4.90 -16.37 2.87
N ASN A 169 4.37 -15.64 3.87
CA ASN A 169 4.95 -14.43 4.44
C ASN A 169 6.41 -14.65 4.88
N GLU A 170 6.64 -15.68 5.70
CA GLU A 170 7.95 -15.94 6.32
C GLU A 170 8.96 -16.63 5.38
N LYS A 171 8.54 -17.02 4.17
CA LYS A 171 9.37 -17.79 3.22
C LYS A 171 9.38 -17.15 1.84
N LYS A 172 8.61 -17.67 0.88
CA LYS A 172 8.77 -17.24 -0.53
C LYS A 172 8.50 -15.76 -0.75
N TRP A 173 7.55 -15.18 -0.01
CA TRP A 173 7.31 -13.73 -0.03
C TRP A 173 8.52 -12.96 0.49
N LYS A 174 8.99 -13.32 1.69
CA LYS A 174 10.22 -12.77 2.25
C LYS A 174 11.44 -12.91 1.32
N ASP A 175 11.65 -14.07 0.68
CA ASP A 175 12.76 -14.29 -0.25
C ASP A 175 12.70 -13.29 -1.43
N HIS A 176 11.49 -12.95 -1.88
CA HIS A 176 11.28 -11.97 -2.94
C HIS A 176 11.52 -10.54 -2.46
N GLU A 177 11.05 -10.18 -1.25
CA GLU A 177 11.36 -8.91 -0.61
C GLU A 177 12.88 -8.73 -0.44
N ASP A 178 13.59 -9.76 0.01
CA ASP A 178 15.05 -9.73 0.17
C ASP A 178 15.77 -9.55 -1.19
N THR A 179 15.21 -10.09 -2.27
CA THR A 179 15.73 -9.91 -3.63
C THR A 179 15.62 -8.45 -4.08
N LEU A 180 14.45 -7.81 -3.89
CA LEU A 180 14.25 -6.39 -4.22
C LEU A 180 15.21 -5.49 -3.44
N LYS A 181 15.41 -5.81 -2.16
CA LYS A 181 16.38 -5.11 -1.31
C LYS A 181 17.82 -5.27 -1.79
N GLY A 182 18.19 -6.48 -2.22
CA GLY A 182 19.50 -6.76 -2.82
C GLY A 182 19.75 -5.91 -4.06
N TRP A 183 18.75 -5.81 -4.96
CA TRP A 183 18.85 -4.97 -6.15
C TRP A 183 19.06 -3.50 -5.83
N ALA A 184 18.29 -2.94 -4.89
CA ALA A 184 18.46 -1.54 -4.47
C ALA A 184 19.87 -1.26 -3.94
N LYS A 185 20.39 -2.19 -3.13
CA LYS A 185 21.74 -2.10 -2.56
C LYS A 185 22.85 -2.20 -3.60
N ASP A 186 22.77 -3.20 -4.48
CA ASP A 186 23.83 -3.51 -5.45
C ASP A 186 23.86 -2.49 -6.59
N ASN A 187 22.68 -2.08 -7.07
CA ASN A 187 22.53 -1.12 -8.15
C ASN A 187 22.78 0.34 -7.70
N LYS A 188 22.65 0.63 -6.38
CA LYS A 188 22.75 1.97 -5.81
C LYS A 188 21.87 2.98 -6.56
N GLU A 189 20.65 2.56 -6.85
CA GLU A 189 19.61 3.33 -7.52
C GLU A 189 18.26 2.98 -6.91
N ASN A 190 17.29 3.87 -7.12
CA ASN A 190 15.94 3.68 -6.62
C ASN A 190 15.28 2.48 -7.30
N VAL A 191 14.77 1.56 -6.48
CA VAL A 191 13.85 0.51 -6.92
C VAL A 191 12.44 0.93 -6.51
N TYR A 192 11.63 1.30 -7.49
CA TYR A 192 10.23 1.66 -7.29
C TYR A 192 9.39 0.39 -7.26
N VAL A 193 8.50 0.29 -6.28
CA VAL A 193 7.67 -0.89 -6.05
C VAL A 193 6.21 -0.48 -5.96
N LEU A 194 5.36 -1.22 -6.67
CA LEU A 194 3.94 -1.31 -6.42
C LEU A 194 3.64 -2.71 -5.92
N VAL A 195 2.91 -2.83 -4.82
CA VAL A 195 2.61 -4.11 -4.18
C VAL A 195 1.18 -4.08 -3.70
N GLY A 196 0.43 -5.15 -3.87
CA GLY A 196 -0.99 -5.15 -3.58
C GLY A 196 -1.57 -6.52 -3.28
N ALA A 197 -2.86 -6.52 -2.99
CA ALA A 197 -3.62 -7.71 -2.66
C ALA A 197 -4.94 -7.73 -3.44
N ILE A 198 -5.40 -8.92 -3.80
CA ILE A 198 -6.71 -9.12 -4.44
C ILE A 198 -7.65 -9.72 -3.39
N PRO A 199 -8.71 -9.00 -2.97
CA PRO A 199 -9.61 -9.47 -1.92
C PRO A 199 -10.28 -10.78 -2.35
N SER A 200 -10.53 -11.66 -1.38
CA SER A 200 -11.36 -12.83 -1.63
C SER A 200 -12.84 -12.46 -1.65
N LYS A 201 -13.68 -13.29 -2.26
CA LYS A 201 -15.14 -13.08 -2.31
C LYS A 201 -15.85 -13.34 -0.98
N GLY A 202 -15.21 -13.98 0.00
CA GLY A 202 -15.93 -14.49 1.17
C GLY A 202 -15.08 -14.95 2.34
N ASN A 203 -13.76 -14.72 2.33
CA ASN A 203 -12.89 -15.09 3.44
C ASN A 203 -12.56 -13.85 4.28
N TRP A 204 -12.90 -13.90 5.56
CA TRP A 204 -12.84 -12.74 6.46
C TRP A 204 -12.36 -13.16 7.85
N ILE A 205 -11.51 -12.33 8.45
CA ILE A 205 -11.39 -12.26 9.89
C ILE A 205 -12.71 -11.70 10.42
N LYS A 206 -13.34 -12.40 11.37
CA LYS A 206 -14.61 -11.95 11.93
C LYS A 206 -14.38 -10.95 13.06
N ARG A 207 -15.14 -9.87 13.05
CA ARG A 207 -15.29 -8.93 14.16
C ARG A 207 -16.73 -8.97 14.63
N ASP A 208 -16.96 -9.32 15.90
CA ASP A 208 -18.31 -9.45 16.48
C ASP A 208 -19.26 -10.32 15.62
N ASN A 209 -18.75 -11.44 15.11
CA ASN A 209 -19.44 -12.36 14.19
C ASN A 209 -19.82 -11.79 12.81
N GLN A 210 -19.36 -10.58 12.48
CA GLN A 210 -19.53 -9.93 11.18
C GLN A 210 -18.20 -9.91 10.39
N PRO A 211 -18.23 -9.65 9.06
CA PRO A 211 -17.03 -9.42 8.27
C PRO A 211 -16.19 -8.25 8.81
N GLY A 212 -15.01 -8.55 9.33
CA GLY A 212 -14.03 -7.58 9.83
C GLY A 212 -13.01 -7.24 8.75
N VAL A 213 -11.95 -8.03 8.62
CA VAL A 213 -10.86 -7.78 7.65
C VAL A 213 -10.84 -8.87 6.59
N ASN A 214 -10.82 -8.50 5.31
CA ASN A 214 -10.79 -9.47 4.22
C ASN A 214 -9.45 -10.22 4.24
N ILE A 215 -9.50 -11.53 4.03
CA ILE A 215 -8.32 -12.35 3.78
C ILE A 215 -8.19 -12.46 2.26
N PRO A 216 -7.17 -11.85 1.63
CA PRO A 216 -7.06 -11.80 0.18
C PRO A 216 -6.76 -13.18 -0.41
N ASP A 217 -7.21 -13.43 -1.65
CA ASP A 217 -6.91 -14.65 -2.40
C ASP A 217 -5.50 -14.60 -3.00
N TYR A 218 -5.05 -13.41 -3.41
CA TYR A 218 -3.74 -13.21 -4.06
C TYR A 218 -2.99 -12.01 -3.50
N MET A 219 -1.68 -12.11 -3.56
CA MET A 219 -0.71 -11.02 -3.42
C MET A 219 -0.05 -10.79 -4.78
N TRP A 220 0.33 -9.55 -5.07
CA TRP A 220 1.09 -9.21 -6.27
C TRP A 220 2.10 -8.11 -6.00
N VAL A 221 3.13 -8.06 -6.84
CA VAL A 221 4.18 -7.04 -6.77
C VAL A 221 4.69 -6.73 -8.16
N ALA A 222 4.93 -5.45 -8.43
CA ALA A 222 5.54 -4.91 -9.62
C ALA A 222 6.74 -4.04 -9.21
N HIS A 223 7.81 -4.07 -9.97
CA HIS A 223 8.98 -3.25 -9.72
C HIS A 223 9.51 -2.60 -11.00
N CYS A 224 10.17 -1.46 -10.83
CA CYS A 224 10.92 -0.78 -11.88
C CYS A 224 12.17 -0.09 -11.31
N TYR A 225 13.30 -0.22 -12.00
CA TYR A 225 14.53 0.47 -11.66
C TYR A 225 15.42 0.69 -12.88
N TYR A 226 16.34 1.65 -12.79
CA TYR A 226 17.38 1.85 -13.81
C TYR A 226 18.61 1.02 -13.46
N ASN A 227 18.96 0.02 -14.26
CA ASN A 227 20.15 -0.81 -14.05
C ASN A 227 21.40 -0.08 -14.58
N LYS A 228 22.33 0.29 -13.68
CA LYS A 228 23.57 0.98 -14.04
C LYS A 228 24.53 0.14 -14.87
N THR A 229 24.51 -1.17 -14.69
CA THR A 229 25.39 -2.10 -15.41
C THR A 229 24.94 -2.26 -16.86
N SER A 230 23.64 -2.46 -17.10
CA SER A 230 23.09 -2.59 -18.46
C SER A 230 22.77 -1.24 -19.11
N GLN A 231 22.80 -0.14 -18.34
CA GLN A 231 22.40 1.21 -18.77
C GLN A 231 20.98 1.25 -19.36
N SER A 232 20.07 0.48 -18.75
CA SER A 232 18.69 0.33 -19.24
C SER A 232 17.72 0.20 -18.07
N TYR A 233 16.45 0.48 -18.33
CA TYR A 233 15.40 0.23 -17.35
C TYR A 233 15.04 -1.26 -17.32
N GLU A 234 14.92 -1.79 -16.11
CA GLU A 234 14.48 -3.15 -15.84
C GLU A 234 13.19 -3.11 -15.03
N SER A 235 12.28 -4.02 -15.35
CA SER A 235 11.00 -4.13 -14.71
C SER A 235 10.47 -5.56 -14.75
N GLY A 236 9.53 -5.83 -13.86
CA GLY A 236 8.90 -7.14 -13.78
C GLY A 236 7.81 -7.16 -12.73
N GLY A 237 7.14 -8.30 -12.66
CA GLY A 237 6.07 -8.56 -11.72
C GLY A 237 6.17 -9.95 -11.10
N ALA A 238 5.40 -10.16 -10.06
CA ALA A 238 5.15 -11.48 -9.53
C ALA A 238 3.80 -11.55 -8.83
N THR A 239 3.22 -12.76 -8.78
CA THR A 239 1.98 -13.05 -8.06
C THR A 239 2.19 -14.23 -7.09
N ALA A 240 1.38 -14.29 -6.05
CA ALA A 240 1.32 -15.40 -5.12
C ALA A 240 -0.12 -15.64 -4.69
N LYS A 241 -0.57 -16.90 -4.67
CA LYS A 241 -1.84 -17.26 -4.06
C LYS A 241 -1.64 -17.32 -2.54
N ASN A 242 -2.49 -16.62 -1.78
CA ASN A 242 -2.35 -16.45 -0.33
C ASN A 242 -2.74 -17.69 0.51
N VAL A 243 -2.50 -18.87 -0.04
CA VAL A 243 -2.64 -20.17 0.62
C VAL A 243 -1.46 -21.10 0.29
N GLU A 244 -0.59 -20.69 -0.64
CA GLU A 244 0.54 -21.47 -1.15
C GLU A 244 1.86 -20.76 -0.81
N ASN A 245 2.89 -21.52 -0.48
CA ASN A 245 4.24 -20.96 -0.32
C ASN A 245 4.97 -20.95 -1.68
N LYS A 246 4.44 -20.20 -2.65
CA LYS A 246 4.97 -20.09 -4.01
C LYS A 246 4.82 -18.67 -4.56
N ILE A 247 5.74 -18.29 -5.44
CA ILE A 247 5.70 -17.04 -6.20
C ILE A 247 5.89 -17.36 -7.68
N TYR A 248 5.12 -16.67 -8.49
CA TYR A 248 5.04 -16.79 -9.93
C TYR A 248 5.54 -15.48 -10.54
N LYS A 249 6.78 -15.47 -11.07
CA LYS A 249 7.41 -14.26 -11.65
C LYS A 249 6.98 -14.09 -13.10
N CYS A 250 6.83 -12.85 -13.53
CA CYS A 250 6.33 -12.51 -14.86
C CYS A 250 6.79 -11.13 -15.32
N THR A 251 6.53 -10.80 -16.59
CA THR A 251 6.71 -9.44 -17.12
C THR A 251 5.64 -8.50 -16.56
N LEU A 252 5.88 -7.18 -16.62
CA LEU A 252 4.85 -6.19 -16.25
C LEU A 252 3.56 -6.36 -17.07
N SER A 253 3.68 -6.69 -18.36
CA SER A 253 2.52 -6.90 -19.24
C SER A 253 1.65 -8.07 -18.79
N GLN A 254 2.27 -9.19 -18.38
CA GLN A 254 1.57 -10.35 -17.85
C GLN A 254 0.92 -10.06 -16.50
N LEU A 255 1.61 -9.34 -15.61
CA LEU A 255 1.02 -8.92 -14.34
C LEU A 255 -0.19 -8.00 -14.57
N GLN A 256 -0.10 -7.06 -15.51
CA GLN A 256 -1.23 -6.18 -15.84
C GLN A 256 -2.42 -6.98 -16.40
N ALA A 257 -2.18 -7.95 -17.28
CA ALA A 257 -3.22 -8.85 -17.76
C ALA A 257 -3.87 -9.67 -16.62
N PHE A 258 -3.07 -10.17 -15.68
CA PHE A 258 -3.57 -10.86 -14.48
C PHE A 258 -4.47 -9.94 -13.64
N LEU A 259 -4.05 -8.71 -13.35
CA LEU A 259 -4.85 -7.75 -12.58
C LEU A 259 -6.16 -7.38 -13.28
N GLN A 260 -6.15 -7.23 -14.61
CA GLN A 260 -7.36 -6.99 -15.41
C GLN A 260 -8.34 -8.16 -15.33
N GLN A 261 -7.87 -9.40 -15.40
CA GLN A 261 -8.70 -10.60 -15.24
C GLN A 261 -9.38 -10.67 -13.86
N HIS A 262 -8.77 -10.05 -12.84
CA HIS A 262 -9.31 -9.95 -11.49
C HIS A 262 -10.05 -8.64 -11.20
N ASN A 263 -10.45 -7.87 -12.23
CA ASN A 263 -11.18 -6.61 -12.14
C ASN A 263 -10.51 -5.53 -11.26
N GLN A 264 -9.18 -5.53 -11.20
CA GLN A 264 -8.43 -4.60 -10.37
C GLN A 264 -8.03 -3.32 -11.12
N VAL A 265 -7.63 -3.44 -12.40
CA VAL A 265 -7.11 -2.32 -13.21
C VAL A 265 -8.03 -2.04 -14.39
N ALA A 266 -8.38 -0.77 -14.60
CA ALA A 266 -9.39 -0.35 -15.58
C ALA A 266 -8.91 -0.39 -17.04
N ALA A 267 -7.63 -0.09 -17.28
CA ALA A 267 -6.96 -0.13 -18.60
C ALA A 267 -5.52 0.44 -18.52
N GLY A 268 -5.22 1.20 -17.46
CA GLY A 268 -3.95 1.91 -17.28
C GLY A 268 -2.72 1.02 -17.05
N GLN A 269 -1.55 1.59 -17.33
CA GLN A 269 -0.25 1.00 -17.02
C GLN A 269 0.06 1.10 -15.52
N LEU A 270 0.73 0.09 -14.97
CA LEU A 270 1.26 0.08 -13.60
C LEU A 270 2.37 1.11 -13.39
N PHE A 271 3.23 1.32 -14.40
CA PHE A 271 4.34 2.27 -14.35
C PHE A 271 4.38 3.19 -15.58
N HIS A 272 5.21 4.22 -15.54
CA HIS A 272 5.51 5.03 -16.72
C HIS A 272 6.24 4.21 -17.81
N ASN A 273 6.10 4.61 -19.07
CA ASN A 273 6.58 3.91 -20.27
C ASN A 273 8.04 3.43 -20.26
N ASP A 274 8.97 4.13 -19.62
CA ASP A 274 10.38 3.70 -19.48
C ASP A 274 10.48 2.30 -18.85
N CYS A 275 9.54 1.94 -18.00
CA CYS A 275 9.47 0.62 -17.35
C CYS A 275 8.80 -0.44 -18.24
N TYR A 276 8.24 -0.09 -19.39
CA TYR A 276 7.60 -1.02 -20.34
C TYR A 276 8.53 -1.39 -21.50
N VAL A 277 9.81 -1.62 -21.20
CA VAL A 277 10.72 -2.20 -22.18
C VAL A 277 10.17 -3.58 -22.53
N GLU A 278 9.66 -3.75 -23.76
CA GLU A 278 9.18 -5.05 -24.24
C GLU A 278 10.33 -6.05 -24.16
N GLN A 279 10.37 -6.84 -23.08
CA GLN A 279 11.12 -8.08 -23.09
C GLN A 279 10.39 -8.97 -24.08
N ALA A 280 11.04 -9.30 -25.20
CA ALA A 280 10.53 -10.25 -26.16
C ALA A 280 10.33 -11.61 -25.47
N ALA A 281 9.16 -11.84 -24.88
CA ALA A 281 8.71 -13.12 -24.40
C ALA A 281 7.69 -13.64 -25.40
N GLY A 282 8.02 -14.76 -26.04
CA GLY A 282 7.09 -15.47 -26.91
C GLY A 282 5.78 -15.71 -26.17
N ALA A 283 4.68 -15.28 -26.79
CA ALA A 283 3.34 -15.50 -26.27
C ALA A 283 3.11 -17.00 -26.06
N SER A 284 3.15 -17.44 -24.80
CA SER A 284 2.55 -18.71 -24.40
C SER A 284 1.10 -18.41 -24.06
N ALA A 285 0.20 -18.80 -24.97
CA ALA A 285 -1.21 -18.86 -24.68
C ALA A 285 -1.51 -20.12 -23.83
N ALA A 286 -2.42 -19.97 -22.87
CA ALA A 286 -3.10 -21.03 -22.08
C ALA A 286 -2.65 -21.31 -20.63
N ALA A 287 -2.16 -20.33 -19.88
CA ALA A 287 -2.11 -20.42 -18.41
C ALA A 287 -3.32 -19.70 -17.78
N GLU A 288 -3.97 -20.32 -16.77
CA GLU A 288 -5.03 -19.67 -15.96
C GLU A 288 -4.50 -18.46 -15.17
N ASN A 289 -3.20 -18.40 -14.91
CA ASN A 289 -2.50 -17.25 -14.35
C ASN A 289 -1.38 -16.84 -15.32
N PRO A 290 -1.42 -15.63 -15.93
CA PRO A 290 -0.38 -15.13 -16.83
C PRO A 290 1.04 -15.09 -16.24
N CYS A 291 1.18 -15.21 -14.91
CA CYS A 291 2.46 -15.29 -14.23
C CYS A 291 2.92 -16.72 -13.90
N ASP A 292 2.07 -17.73 -14.09
CA ASP A 292 2.40 -19.15 -13.97
C ASP A 292 3.03 -19.63 -15.29
N ILE A 293 4.34 -19.33 -15.43
CA ILE A 293 5.17 -19.66 -16.60
C ILE A 293 6.00 -20.91 -16.32
#